data_AF-A0A3P6CQ13-F1
#
_entry.id   AF-A0A3P6CQ13-F1
#
_cell.length_a   1.000
_cell.length_b   1.000
_cell.length_c   1.000
_cell.angle_alpha   90.00
_cell.angle_beta   90.00
_cell.angle_gamma   90.00
#
_symmetry.space_group_name_H-M   'P 1'
#
loop_
_entity.id
_entity.type
_entity.pdbx_description
1 polymer ?
#
loop_
_entity_poly.entity_id
_entity_poly.type
_entity_poly.pdbx_seq_one_letter_code
_entity_poly.pdbx_strand_id
1 'polypeptide(L)'
;VKAKFNSWSVKTLSFSGRLLLIKTVISGITTFWCSSFILPKACIKKINSLCSTFLWKGDTDSRNSARVAWETVTLTKEQGGLGVKDLLTWNKSCCLRLNWKIFFRPDSVWVSWFKEVILNGSVHNYWSTKPSSTYSWLVNKLLKLKSVVYPMIRLQLQNGKMARFWHDNWSPFGCLYDYLGASATRLGIPINATVASLLRDGAWRLPPARSEHQLNLLSFLTTIQLTDVDDAYYWEIEGTPMLRYETGRIYHYLRGNIETVQWASAVWSPR
;
A
#
# COMPACT_ATOMS: atom_id res chain seq x y z
N VAL A 1 8.07 -23.76 6.78
CA VAL A 1 9.15 -23.40 5.81
C VAL A 1 10.41 -24.25 6.02
N LYS A 2 11.12 -24.13 7.15
CA LYS A 2 12.36 -24.90 7.42
C LYS A 2 12.20 -26.42 7.20
N ALA A 3 11.14 -27.03 7.76
CA ALA A 3 10.86 -28.46 7.57
C ALA A 3 10.73 -28.88 6.09
N LYS A 4 10.18 -28.02 5.22
CA LYS A 4 10.08 -28.31 3.78
C LYS A 4 11.47 -28.29 3.12
N PHE A 5 12.30 -27.30 3.43
CA PHE A 5 13.67 -27.29 2.94
C PHE A 5 14.46 -28.52 3.39
N ASN A 6 14.35 -28.90 4.67
CA ASN A 6 15.02 -30.10 5.20
C ASN A 6 14.54 -31.37 4.49
N SER A 7 13.25 -31.48 4.15
CA SER A 7 12.72 -32.63 3.39
C SER A 7 13.21 -32.70 1.94
N TRP A 8 13.57 -31.57 1.33
CA TRP A 8 14.11 -31.52 -0.03
C TRP A 8 15.65 -31.56 -0.07
N SER A 9 16.30 -31.41 1.08
CA SER A 9 17.76 -31.33 1.25
C SER A 9 18.49 -32.66 0.97
N VAL A 10 17.80 -33.70 0.47
CA VAL A 10 18.39 -35.01 0.19
C VAL A 10 18.90 -35.06 -1.27
N LYS A 11 20.05 -34.41 -1.48
CA LYS A 11 21.11 -34.64 -2.50
C LYS A 11 20.84 -34.65 -4.02
N THR A 12 19.63 -34.50 -4.58
CA THR A 12 19.43 -34.72 -6.04
C THR A 12 18.83 -33.56 -6.86
N LEU A 13 18.50 -32.42 -6.26
CA LEU A 13 17.83 -31.34 -7.00
C LEU A 13 18.80 -30.42 -7.76
N SER A 14 18.55 -30.28 -9.06
CA SER A 14 19.22 -29.27 -9.89
C SER A 14 18.92 -27.84 -9.40
N PHE A 15 19.72 -26.86 -9.84
CA PHE A 15 19.46 -25.45 -9.54
C PHE A 15 18.05 -25.01 -9.97
N SER A 16 17.65 -25.38 -11.19
CA SER A 16 16.32 -25.11 -11.73
C SER A 16 15.21 -25.79 -10.91
N GLY A 17 15.42 -27.02 -10.45
CA GLY A 17 14.48 -27.73 -9.57
C GLY A 17 14.29 -27.03 -8.21
N ARG A 18 15.39 -26.57 -7.61
CA ARG A 18 15.34 -25.79 -6.36
C ARG A 18 14.63 -24.46 -6.53
N LEU A 19 14.92 -23.74 -7.62
CA LEU A 19 14.23 -22.50 -7.97
C LEU A 19 12.72 -22.74 -8.15
N LEU A 20 12.33 -23.82 -8.83
CA LEU A 20 10.93 -24.17 -9.03
C LEU A 20 10.20 -24.39 -7.70
N LEU A 21 10.78 -25.15 -6.76
CA LEU A 21 10.20 -25.39 -5.44
C LEU A 21 10.04 -24.11 -4.61
N ILE A 22 10.99 -23.17 -4.72
CA ILE A 22 10.88 -21.85 -4.09
C ILE A 22 9.69 -21.09 -4.70
N LYS A 23 9.60 -21.04 -6.03
CA LYS A 23 8.56 -20.30 -6.75
C LYS A 23 7.16 -20.86 -6.54
N THR A 24 7.02 -22.17 -6.37
CA THR A 24 5.71 -22.82 -6.23
C THR A 24 5.36 -23.02 -4.75
N VAL A 25 6.07 -23.89 -4.05
CA VAL A 25 5.71 -24.34 -2.71
C VAL A 25 5.98 -23.27 -1.66
N ILE A 26 7.20 -22.69 -1.65
CA ILE A 26 7.53 -21.67 -0.65
C ILE A 26 6.74 -20.39 -0.90
N SER A 27 6.57 -19.99 -2.16
CA SER A 27 5.70 -18.86 -2.51
C SER A 27 4.25 -19.09 -2.10
N GLY A 28 3.71 -20.30 -2.28
CA GLY A 28 2.35 -20.64 -1.85
C GLY A 28 2.17 -20.53 -0.34
N ILE A 29 3.08 -21.15 0.43
CA ILE A 29 3.09 -21.09 1.90
C ILE A 29 3.17 -19.63 2.37
N THR A 30 4.14 -18.87 1.86
CA THR A 30 4.33 -17.47 2.27
C THR A 30 3.17 -16.58 1.88
N THR A 31 2.55 -16.81 0.71
CA THR A 31 1.36 -16.09 0.26
C THR A 31 0.19 -16.32 1.21
N PHE A 32 -0.06 -17.57 1.61
CA PHE A 32 -1.09 -17.90 2.60
C PHE A 32 -0.87 -17.14 3.91
N TRP A 33 0.33 -17.23 4.49
CA TRP A 33 0.62 -16.56 5.76
C TRP A 33 0.56 -15.04 5.66
N CYS A 34 1.07 -14.44 4.58
CA CYS A 34 0.96 -12.99 4.35
C CYS A 34 -0.49 -12.53 4.20
N SER A 35 -1.38 -13.37 3.68
CA SER A 35 -2.80 -13.02 3.52
C SER A 35 -3.56 -12.96 4.86
N SER A 36 -3.11 -13.74 5.85
CA SER A 36 -3.72 -13.82 7.17
C SER A 36 -3.04 -12.93 8.21
N PHE A 37 -1.72 -12.73 8.10
CA PHE A 37 -0.92 -12.03 9.10
C PHE A 37 0.09 -11.07 8.46
N ILE A 38 0.40 -9.98 9.19
CA ILE A 38 1.53 -9.13 8.85
C ILE A 38 2.81 -9.80 9.31
N LEU A 39 3.61 -10.32 8.38
CA LEU A 39 4.87 -10.96 8.73
C LEU A 39 5.91 -9.92 9.22
N PRO A 40 6.54 -10.13 10.39
CA PRO A 40 7.64 -9.29 10.85
C PRO A 40 8.82 -9.30 9.88
N LYS A 41 9.52 -8.18 9.73
CA LYS A 41 10.69 -8.06 8.85
C LYS A 41 11.78 -9.10 9.17
N ALA A 42 11.99 -9.43 10.45
CA ALA A 42 12.94 -10.46 10.87
C ALA A 42 12.57 -11.86 10.34
N CYS A 43 11.26 -12.20 10.37
CA CYS A 43 10.76 -13.46 9.81
C CYS A 43 10.99 -13.51 8.30
N ILE A 44 10.66 -12.43 7.58
CA ILE A 44 10.89 -12.32 6.13
C ILE A 44 12.37 -12.46 5.79
N LYS A 45 13.26 -11.78 6.53
CA LYS A 45 14.72 -11.91 6.36
C LYS A 45 15.19 -13.34 6.56
N LYS A 46 14.67 -14.03 7.58
CA LYS A 46 15.03 -15.44 7.84
C LYS A 46 14.54 -16.36 6.72
N ILE A 47 13.33 -16.15 6.20
CA ILE A 47 12.79 -16.91 5.06
C ILE A 47 13.64 -16.67 3.81
N ASN A 48 13.94 -15.41 3.47
CA ASN A 48 14.78 -15.06 2.33
C ASN A 48 16.18 -15.68 2.44
N SER A 49 16.77 -15.65 3.64
CA SER A 49 18.07 -16.30 3.90
C SER A 49 18.00 -17.81 3.67
N LEU A 50 16.98 -18.50 4.18
CA LEU A 50 16.79 -19.94 3.94
C LEU A 50 16.60 -20.26 2.45
N CYS A 51 15.81 -19.44 1.74
CA CYS A 51 15.62 -19.61 0.30
C CYS A 51 16.92 -19.41 -0.47
N SER A 52 17.75 -18.43 -0.07
CA SER A 52 19.06 -18.18 -0.68
C SER A 52 20.01 -19.36 -0.45
N THR A 53 20.19 -19.81 0.79
CA THR A 53 21.07 -20.96 1.09
C THR A 53 20.62 -22.22 0.35
N PHE A 54 19.31 -22.49 0.34
CA PHE A 54 18.75 -23.63 -0.38
C PHE A 54 18.99 -23.52 -1.89
N LEU A 55 18.71 -22.37 -2.51
CA LEU A 55 18.88 -22.15 -3.95
C LEU A 55 20.31 -22.39 -4.42
N TRP A 56 21.31 -21.96 -3.65
CA TRP A 56 22.72 -22.06 -4.05
C TRP A 56 23.37 -23.38 -3.64
N LYS A 57 23.18 -23.85 -2.41
CA LYS A 57 23.86 -25.06 -1.89
C LYS A 57 23.00 -26.32 -1.80
N GLY A 58 21.68 -26.18 -1.73
CA GLY A 58 20.76 -27.33 -1.64
C GLY A 58 20.64 -27.89 -0.23
N ASP A 59 21.14 -27.15 0.76
CA ASP A 59 21.08 -27.45 2.19
C ASP A 59 20.70 -26.17 2.97
N THR A 60 20.28 -26.30 4.22
CA THR A 60 19.84 -25.20 5.09
C THR A 60 20.87 -24.72 6.12
N ASP A 61 21.89 -25.53 6.46
CA ASP A 61 22.81 -25.23 7.56
C ASP A 61 24.21 -24.76 7.10
N SER A 62 24.48 -24.79 5.79
CA SER A 62 25.75 -24.31 5.25
C SER A 62 25.95 -22.78 5.36
N ARG A 63 27.19 -22.36 5.65
CA ARG A 63 27.61 -20.94 5.70
C ARG A 63 27.42 -20.27 4.33
N ASN A 64 26.81 -19.08 4.34
CA ASN A 64 26.25 -18.36 3.20
C ASN A 64 27.27 -18.20 2.04
N SER A 65 26.97 -18.78 0.86
CA SER A 65 27.79 -18.64 -0.36
C SER A 65 26.94 -18.17 -1.55
N ALA A 66 25.96 -17.31 -1.29
CA ALA A 66 25.11 -16.77 -2.33
C ALA A 66 25.97 -16.03 -3.36
N ARG A 67 25.90 -16.45 -4.62
CA ARG A 67 26.65 -15.81 -5.72
C ARG A 67 26.02 -14.49 -6.16
N VAL A 68 24.73 -14.32 -5.90
CA VAL A 68 23.94 -13.17 -6.29
C VAL A 68 23.10 -12.74 -5.09
N ALA A 69 22.97 -11.42 -4.90
CA ALA A 69 22.11 -10.83 -3.88
C ALA A 69 20.65 -11.30 -4.03
N TRP A 70 19.95 -11.51 -2.91
CA TRP A 70 18.58 -12.02 -2.95
C TRP A 70 17.62 -11.02 -3.62
N GLU A 71 17.92 -9.73 -3.51
CA GLU A 71 17.20 -8.63 -4.15
C GLU A 71 17.25 -8.71 -5.68
N THR A 72 18.35 -9.21 -6.25
CA THR A 72 18.46 -9.45 -7.70
C THR A 72 17.72 -10.73 -8.09
N VAL A 73 17.75 -11.77 -7.25
CA VAL A 73 17.02 -13.03 -7.48
C VAL A 73 15.50 -12.80 -7.57
N THR A 74 14.98 -11.80 -6.86
CA THR A 74 13.55 -11.46 -6.87
C THR A 74 13.11 -10.58 -8.04
N LEU A 75 14.04 -10.07 -8.86
CA LEU A 75 13.70 -9.40 -10.12
C LEU A 75 13.09 -10.38 -11.12
N THR A 76 12.26 -9.91 -12.05
CA THR A 76 11.76 -10.74 -13.14
C THR A 76 12.89 -11.14 -14.09
N LYS A 77 12.64 -12.09 -15.00
CA LYS A 77 13.65 -12.50 -15.99
C LYS A 77 14.02 -11.35 -16.93
N GLU A 78 13.03 -10.54 -17.32
CA GLU A 78 13.22 -9.37 -18.17
C GLU A 78 14.07 -8.29 -17.48
N GLN A 79 14.06 -8.26 -16.15
CA GLN A 79 14.87 -7.40 -15.29
C GLN A 79 16.22 -8.03 -14.89
N GLY A 80 16.57 -9.17 -15.48
CA GLY A 80 17.84 -9.87 -15.21
C GLY A 80 17.86 -10.74 -13.94
N GLY A 81 16.70 -10.96 -13.30
CA GLY A 81 16.56 -11.81 -12.14
C GLY A 81 16.05 -13.22 -12.44
N LEU A 82 15.66 -13.93 -11.37
CA LEU A 82 15.15 -15.30 -11.46
C LEU A 82 13.63 -15.38 -11.32
N GLY A 83 12.92 -14.28 -11.07
CA GLY A 83 11.46 -14.19 -10.99
C GLY A 83 10.88 -14.82 -9.71
N VAL A 84 11.61 -14.76 -8.59
CA VAL A 84 11.08 -15.10 -7.27
C VAL A 84 10.32 -13.89 -6.72
N LYS A 85 9.18 -14.09 -6.04
CA LYS A 85 8.46 -12.96 -5.45
C LYS A 85 9.28 -12.32 -4.33
N ASP A 86 9.39 -10.99 -4.34
CA ASP A 86 9.89 -10.26 -3.18
C ASP A 86 8.88 -10.34 -2.04
N LEU A 87 9.19 -11.16 -1.04
CA LEU A 87 8.32 -11.40 0.09
C LEU A 87 8.05 -10.13 0.91
N LEU A 88 8.98 -9.16 0.93
CA LEU A 88 8.77 -7.91 1.67
C LEU A 88 7.66 -7.08 1.02
N THR A 89 7.77 -6.84 -0.29
CA THR A 89 6.75 -6.10 -1.05
C THR A 89 5.45 -6.88 -1.13
N TRP A 90 5.50 -8.21 -1.27
CA TRP A 90 4.30 -9.06 -1.26
C TRP A 90 3.55 -8.99 0.08
N ASN A 91 4.26 -9.09 1.21
CA ASN A 91 3.68 -8.93 2.53
C ASN A 91 3.04 -7.54 2.70
N LYS A 92 3.73 -6.48 2.24
CA LYS A 92 3.18 -5.11 2.25
C LYS A 92 1.90 -5.02 1.42
N SER A 93 1.86 -5.64 0.25
CA SER A 93 0.68 -5.71 -0.63
C SER A 93 -0.47 -6.45 0.04
N CYS A 94 -0.23 -7.54 0.77
CA CYS A 94 -1.27 -8.19 1.55
C CYS A 94 -1.77 -7.31 2.70
N CYS A 95 -0.89 -6.57 3.38
CA CYS A 95 -1.28 -5.65 4.46
C CYS A 95 -2.20 -4.53 3.95
N LEU A 96 -1.92 -3.98 2.77
CA LEU A 96 -2.73 -2.93 2.16
C LEU A 96 -4.16 -3.38 1.86
N ARG A 97 -4.41 -4.69 1.72
CA ARG A 97 -5.77 -5.24 1.60
C ARG A 97 -6.62 -4.95 2.83
N LEU A 98 -6.02 -4.96 4.02
CA LEU A 98 -6.73 -4.63 5.26
C LEU A 98 -7.08 -3.14 5.31
N ASN A 99 -6.19 -2.26 4.85
CA ASN A 99 -6.51 -0.85 4.68
C ASN A 99 -7.65 -0.65 3.68
N TRP A 100 -7.60 -1.31 2.53
CA TRP A 100 -8.68 -1.27 1.56
C TRP A 100 -10.03 -1.72 2.15
N LYS A 101 -10.05 -2.80 2.94
CA LYS A 101 -11.29 -3.25 3.60
C LYS A 101 -11.91 -2.18 4.50
N ILE A 102 -11.12 -1.36 5.19
CA ILE A 102 -11.63 -0.29 6.07
C ILE A 102 -12.54 0.69 5.30
N PHE A 103 -12.25 0.94 4.02
CA PHE A 103 -13.02 1.87 3.18
C PHE A 103 -14.12 1.18 2.38
N PHE A 104 -13.88 -0.04 1.91
CA PHE A 104 -14.73 -0.69 0.89
C PHE A 104 -15.51 -1.92 1.40
N ARG A 105 -15.38 -2.29 2.68
CA ARG A 105 -16.09 -3.42 3.32
C ARG A 105 -16.64 -3.04 4.69
N PRO A 106 -17.57 -2.06 4.76
CA PRO A 106 -18.15 -1.59 6.03
C PRO A 106 -19.00 -2.66 6.74
N ASP A 107 -19.42 -3.70 6.02
CA ASP A 107 -20.18 -4.86 6.50
C ASP A 107 -19.36 -5.82 7.37
N SER A 108 -18.03 -5.73 7.33
CA SER A 108 -17.17 -6.59 8.13
C SER A 108 -17.16 -6.17 9.60
N VAL A 109 -17.42 -7.12 10.51
CA VAL A 109 -17.33 -6.90 11.97
C VAL A 109 -16.02 -6.25 12.40
N TRP A 110 -14.90 -6.69 11.81
CA TRP A 110 -13.58 -6.11 12.08
C TRP A 110 -13.48 -4.64 11.63
N VAL A 111 -14.08 -4.29 10.49
CA VAL A 111 -14.11 -2.91 9.98
C VAL A 111 -15.01 -2.03 10.84
N SER A 112 -16.20 -2.51 11.24
CA SER A 112 -17.09 -1.79 12.16
C SER A 112 -16.40 -1.51 13.49
N TRP A 113 -15.75 -2.51 14.08
CA TRP A 113 -14.95 -2.33 15.29
C TRP A 113 -13.81 -1.31 15.08
N PHE A 114 -13.07 -1.40 13.97
CA PHE A 114 -11.97 -0.48 13.68
C PHE A 114 -12.48 0.96 13.54
N LYS A 115 -13.60 1.15 12.85
CA LYS A 115 -14.24 2.46 12.67
C LYS A 115 -14.67 3.06 14.01
N GLU A 116 -15.40 2.31 14.83
CA GLU A 116 -15.91 2.82 16.11
C GLU A 116 -14.79 3.07 17.14
N VAL A 117 -13.90 2.10 17.33
CA VAL A 117 -12.91 2.12 18.42
C VAL A 117 -11.65 2.91 18.07
N ILE A 118 -11.20 2.85 16.80
CA ILE A 118 -9.94 3.48 16.38
C ILE A 118 -10.19 4.82 15.67
N LEU A 119 -11.27 4.90 14.89
CA LEU A 119 -11.57 6.07 14.06
C LEU A 119 -12.70 6.94 14.61
N ASN A 120 -13.14 6.70 15.85
CA ASN A 120 -14.20 7.47 16.51
C ASN A 120 -15.47 7.60 15.66
N GLY A 121 -15.91 6.48 15.08
CA GLY A 121 -17.17 6.39 14.33
C GLY A 121 -17.14 6.96 12.91
N SER A 122 -16.00 7.41 12.38
CA SER A 122 -15.92 7.95 11.01
C SER A 122 -14.67 7.50 10.27
N VAL A 123 -14.86 6.91 9.08
CA VAL A 123 -13.76 6.48 8.21
C VAL A 123 -12.87 7.64 7.76
N HIS A 124 -13.42 8.86 7.65
CA HIS A 124 -12.67 10.06 7.28
C HIS A 124 -11.61 10.46 8.32
N ASN A 125 -11.76 10.02 9.57
CA ASN A 125 -10.74 10.20 10.59
C ASN A 125 -9.51 9.30 10.35
N TYR A 126 -9.61 8.30 9.45
CA TYR A 126 -8.49 7.40 9.14
C TYR A 126 -7.24 8.17 8.77
N TRP A 127 -7.32 9.28 8.04
CA TRP A 127 -6.12 10.01 7.62
C TRP A 127 -5.48 10.82 8.76
N SER A 128 -6.28 11.34 9.69
CA SER A 128 -5.79 12.14 10.84
C SER A 128 -5.39 11.31 12.06
N THR A 129 -5.92 10.09 12.26
CA THR A 129 -5.65 9.26 13.46
C THR A 129 -4.18 8.82 13.58
N LYS A 130 -3.43 9.35 14.55
CA LYS A 130 -2.01 8.99 14.71
C LYS A 130 -1.83 7.62 15.40
N PRO A 131 -0.73 6.90 15.13
CA PRO A 131 -0.35 5.73 15.94
C PRO A 131 -0.27 6.10 17.43
N SER A 132 -0.71 5.20 18.31
CA SER A 132 -0.75 5.40 19.76
C SER A 132 -0.31 4.14 20.50
N SER A 133 0.28 4.28 21.69
CA SER A 133 0.64 3.16 22.57
C SER A 133 -0.58 2.35 23.02
N THR A 134 -1.76 2.98 23.09
CA THR A 134 -3.04 2.32 23.43
C THR A 134 -3.50 1.36 22.33
N TYR A 135 -3.08 1.57 21.09
CA TYR A 135 -3.50 0.74 19.98
C TYR A 135 -2.64 -0.53 19.87
N SER A 136 -3.27 -1.61 19.40
CA SER A 136 -2.55 -2.84 19.11
C SER A 136 -1.47 -2.61 18.04
N TRP A 137 -0.45 -3.48 18.06
CA TRP A 137 0.62 -3.43 17.07
C TRP A 137 0.10 -3.45 15.63
N LEU A 138 -0.94 -4.25 15.36
CA LEU A 138 -1.57 -4.35 14.04
C LEU A 138 -2.18 -3.02 13.60
N VAL A 139 -2.98 -2.39 14.47
CA VAL A 139 -3.60 -1.09 14.19
C VAL A 139 -2.54 -0.04 13.90
N ASN A 140 -1.52 0.08 14.75
CA ASN A 140 -0.41 0.99 14.54
C ASN A 140 0.34 0.72 13.23
N LYS A 141 0.45 -0.55 12.82
CA LYS A 141 1.07 -0.93 11.56
C LYS A 141 0.22 -0.48 10.36
N LEU A 142 -1.10 -0.62 10.43
CA LEU A 142 -2.02 -0.15 9.38
C LEU A 142 -2.00 1.37 9.26
N LEU A 143 -2.06 2.10 10.38
CA LEU A 143 -1.97 3.56 10.42
C LEU A 143 -0.63 4.08 9.87
N LYS A 144 0.47 3.34 10.02
CA LYS A 144 1.77 3.68 9.42
C LYS A 144 1.84 3.44 7.91
N LEU A 145 0.90 2.69 7.34
CA LEU A 145 0.82 2.44 5.89
C LEU A 145 -0.04 3.45 5.15
N LYS A 146 -0.60 4.46 5.84
CA LYS A 146 -1.41 5.52 5.26
C LYS A 146 -0.79 6.18 4.04
N SER A 147 0.45 6.66 4.17
CA SER A 147 1.14 7.35 3.07
C SER A 147 1.28 6.48 1.81
N VAL A 148 1.32 5.16 2.00
CA VAL A 148 1.41 4.22 0.88
C VAL A 148 0.04 4.05 0.21
N VAL A 149 -1.04 3.98 0.98
CA VAL A 149 -2.40 3.75 0.46
C VAL A 149 -3.10 5.04 0.00
N TYR A 150 -2.69 6.19 0.54
CA TYR A 150 -3.24 7.50 0.24
C TYR A 150 -3.42 7.79 -1.26
N PRO A 151 -2.40 7.62 -2.13
CA PRO A 151 -2.56 7.92 -3.56
C PRO A 151 -3.54 6.98 -4.26
N MET A 152 -3.81 5.80 -3.69
CA MET A 152 -4.71 4.82 -4.29
C MET A 152 -6.16 5.00 -3.85
N ILE A 153 -6.43 5.68 -2.74
CA ILE A 153 -7.79 5.89 -2.22
C ILE A 153 -8.14 7.36 -2.36
N ARG A 154 -9.20 7.64 -3.12
CA ARG A 154 -9.70 8.99 -3.39
C ARG A 154 -11.13 9.12 -2.91
N LEU A 155 -11.50 10.34 -2.57
CA LEU A 155 -12.86 10.67 -2.17
C LEU A 155 -13.54 11.40 -3.33
N GLN A 156 -14.63 10.84 -3.81
CA GLN A 156 -15.53 11.54 -4.72
C GLN A 156 -16.38 12.49 -3.89
N LEU A 157 -16.07 13.78 -3.99
CA LEU A 157 -16.78 14.82 -3.28
C LEU A 157 -18.17 15.02 -3.88
N GLN A 158 -19.19 15.01 -3.02
CA GLN A 158 -20.59 15.25 -3.33
C GLN A 158 -21.15 16.28 -2.34
N ASN A 159 -21.82 15.86 -1.26
CA ASN A 159 -22.33 16.80 -0.27
C ASN A 159 -21.26 17.42 0.63
N GLY A 160 -20.06 16.82 0.72
CA GLY A 160 -18.93 17.32 1.50
C GLY A 160 -19.15 17.37 3.01
N LYS A 161 -20.23 16.77 3.54
CA LYS A 161 -20.62 16.89 4.96
C LYS A 161 -19.65 16.12 5.86
N MET A 162 -19.12 15.00 5.38
CA MET A 162 -18.17 14.17 6.13
C MET A 162 -16.73 14.33 5.62
N ALA A 163 -16.55 14.76 4.37
CA ALA A 163 -15.25 15.04 3.77
C ALA A 163 -14.41 16.00 4.62
N ARG A 164 -13.30 15.54 5.18
CA ARG A 164 -12.33 16.36 5.92
C ARG A 164 -11.53 17.19 4.94
N PHE A 165 -11.70 18.51 5.02
CA PHE A 165 -11.09 19.47 4.09
C PHE A 165 -9.58 19.26 3.95
N TRP A 166 -8.88 19.09 5.07
CA TRP A 166 -7.41 19.03 5.10
C TRP A 166 -6.79 17.70 4.71
N HIS A 167 -7.46 16.59 5.06
CA HIS A 167 -6.81 15.28 5.11
C HIS A 167 -7.37 14.28 4.10
N ASP A 168 -8.65 14.39 3.73
CA ASP A 168 -9.22 13.48 2.74
C ASP A 168 -8.66 13.77 1.34
N ASN A 169 -8.48 12.73 0.54
CA ASN A 169 -7.95 12.84 -0.83
C ASN A 169 -9.07 13.13 -1.84
N TRP A 170 -9.72 14.29 -1.70
CA TRP A 170 -10.84 14.71 -2.57
C TRP A 170 -10.43 15.70 -3.68
N SER A 171 -9.21 16.23 -3.62
CA SER A 171 -8.71 17.24 -4.56
C SER A 171 -7.69 16.65 -5.54
N PRO A 172 -7.37 17.34 -6.66
CA PRO A 172 -6.26 16.95 -7.53
C PRO A 172 -4.89 17.15 -6.86
N PHE A 173 -4.83 17.91 -5.76
CA PHE A 173 -3.59 18.23 -5.04
C PHE A 173 -3.27 17.23 -3.92
N GLY A 174 -4.10 16.19 -3.73
CA GLY A 174 -3.97 15.24 -2.64
C GLY A 174 -4.32 15.85 -1.28
N CYS A 175 -3.46 15.62 -0.29
CA CYS A 175 -3.62 16.12 1.07
C CYS A 175 -3.41 17.63 1.10
N LEU A 176 -4.48 18.41 1.29
CA LEU A 176 -4.38 19.88 1.30
C LEU A 176 -3.52 20.41 2.44
N TYR A 177 -3.46 19.70 3.57
CA TYR A 177 -2.56 20.06 4.66
C TYR A 177 -1.09 20.05 4.22
N ASP A 178 -0.69 19.00 3.48
CA ASP A 178 0.69 18.86 2.99
C ASP A 178 0.96 19.79 1.81
N TYR A 179 0.00 19.92 0.89
CA TYR A 179 0.10 20.78 -0.30
C TYR A 179 0.24 22.27 0.05
N LEU A 180 -0.52 22.76 1.04
CA LEU A 180 -0.44 24.15 1.48
C LEU A 180 0.68 24.39 2.52
N GLY A 181 1.17 23.33 3.16
CA GLY A 181 2.27 23.36 4.11
C GLY A 181 2.10 24.43 5.20
N ALA A 182 3.13 25.27 5.37
CA ALA A 182 3.12 26.36 6.36
C ALA A 182 2.03 27.43 6.15
N SER A 183 1.32 27.40 5.02
CA SER A 183 0.20 28.30 4.75
C SER A 183 -1.14 27.73 5.23
N ALA A 184 -1.22 26.42 5.52
CA ALA A 184 -2.44 25.77 6.00
C ALA A 184 -2.96 26.39 7.30
N THR A 185 -2.06 26.64 8.27
CA THR A 185 -2.40 27.24 9.57
C THR A 185 -2.83 28.70 9.47
N ARG A 186 -2.51 29.39 8.38
CA ARG A 186 -2.81 30.82 8.18
C ARG A 186 -4.18 31.07 7.56
N LEU A 187 -4.86 30.02 7.08
CA LEU A 187 -6.18 30.14 6.46
C LEU A 187 -7.31 30.32 7.49
N GLY A 188 -7.03 30.12 8.79
CA GLY A 188 -8.05 30.24 9.83
C GLY A 188 -9.12 29.13 9.79
N ILE A 189 -8.94 28.11 8.94
CA ILE A 189 -9.85 26.98 8.81
C ILE A 189 -9.52 25.94 9.90
N PRO A 190 -10.51 25.52 10.71
CA PRO A 190 -10.29 24.48 11.72
C PRO A 190 -9.72 23.18 11.13
N ILE A 191 -8.84 22.49 11.86
CA ILE A 191 -8.19 21.25 11.37
C ILE A 191 -9.19 20.11 11.11
N ASN A 192 -10.33 20.13 11.81
CA ASN A 192 -11.41 19.17 11.65
C ASN A 192 -12.53 19.68 10.73
N ALA A 193 -12.36 20.82 10.06
CA ALA A 193 -13.37 21.37 9.16
C ALA A 193 -13.72 20.38 8.05
N THR A 194 -15.00 20.36 7.68
CA THR A 194 -15.49 19.58 6.55
C THR A 194 -15.60 20.47 5.32
N VAL A 195 -15.57 19.88 4.13
CA VAL A 195 -15.66 20.66 2.88
C VAL A 195 -16.97 21.46 2.83
N ALA A 196 -18.10 20.84 3.21
CA ALA A 196 -19.39 21.52 3.29
C ALA A 196 -19.41 22.70 4.26
N SER A 197 -18.68 22.61 5.39
CA SER A 197 -18.67 23.68 6.39
C SER A 197 -18.07 25.00 5.89
N LEU A 198 -17.29 24.95 4.80
CA LEU A 198 -16.66 26.11 4.19
C LEU A 198 -17.50 26.77 3.10
N LEU A 199 -18.57 26.12 2.65
CA LEU A 199 -19.53 26.68 1.71
C LEU A 199 -20.73 27.22 2.50
N ARG A 200 -20.95 28.54 2.48
CA ARG A 200 -22.14 29.18 3.06
C ARG A 200 -22.77 30.10 2.05
N ASP A 201 -24.08 29.98 1.87
CA ASP A 201 -24.87 30.82 0.96
C ASP A 201 -24.33 30.80 -0.49
N GLY A 202 -23.81 29.65 -0.93
CA GLY A 202 -23.22 29.48 -2.27
C GLY A 202 -21.82 30.05 -2.46
N ALA A 203 -21.22 30.64 -1.42
CA ALA A 203 -19.88 31.21 -1.47
C ALA A 203 -18.89 30.48 -0.55
N TRP A 204 -17.68 30.24 -1.06
CA TRP A 204 -16.58 29.65 -0.31
C TRP A 204 -15.97 30.69 0.65
N ARG A 205 -15.95 30.38 1.96
CA ARG A 205 -15.34 31.25 2.97
C ARG A 205 -13.87 30.92 3.17
N LEU A 206 -13.01 31.47 2.30
CA LEU A 206 -11.56 31.38 2.44
C LEU A 206 -10.91 32.77 2.34
N PRO A 207 -9.82 33.03 3.08
CA PRO A 207 -9.01 34.23 2.89
C PRO A 207 -8.50 34.35 1.44
N PRO A 208 -8.24 35.59 0.96
CA PRO A 208 -7.66 35.78 -0.37
C PRO A 208 -6.30 35.09 -0.48
N ALA A 209 -6.02 34.54 -1.67
CA ALA A 209 -4.76 33.85 -1.94
C ALA A 209 -3.55 34.76 -1.72
N ARG A 210 -2.55 34.24 -1.01
CA ARG A 210 -1.24 34.88 -0.77
C ARG A 210 -0.10 34.02 -1.31
N SER A 211 -0.41 32.92 -2.00
CA SER A 211 0.53 32.04 -2.68
C SER A 211 -0.11 31.39 -3.90
N GLU A 212 0.71 30.89 -4.82
CA GLU A 212 0.25 30.17 -6.01
C GLU A 212 -0.55 28.91 -5.64
N HIS A 213 -0.10 28.15 -4.64
CA HIS A 213 -0.84 26.98 -4.17
C HIS A 213 -2.23 27.33 -3.63
N GLN A 214 -2.37 28.45 -2.92
CA GLN A 214 -3.67 28.93 -2.47
C GLN A 214 -4.54 29.40 -3.65
N LEU A 215 -3.96 30.09 -4.63
CA LEU A 215 -4.69 30.50 -5.83
C LEU A 215 -5.23 29.29 -6.60
N ASN A 216 -4.40 28.27 -6.81
CA ASN A 216 -4.80 27.02 -7.47
C ASN A 216 -5.92 26.30 -6.72
N LEU A 217 -5.85 26.26 -5.39
CA LEU A 217 -6.91 25.69 -4.56
C LEU A 217 -8.21 26.49 -4.68
N LEU A 218 -8.16 27.83 -4.56
CA LEU A 218 -9.35 28.68 -4.69
C LEU A 218 -9.98 28.55 -6.08
N SER A 219 -9.16 28.56 -7.13
CA SER A 219 -9.64 28.33 -8.51
C SER A 219 -10.35 26.99 -8.62
N PHE A 220 -9.78 25.92 -8.07
CA PHE A 220 -10.42 24.61 -8.07
C PHE A 220 -11.73 24.59 -7.26
N LEU A 221 -11.77 25.21 -6.08
CA LEU A 221 -12.98 25.29 -5.25
C LEU A 221 -14.14 25.96 -6.00
N THR A 222 -13.88 27.00 -6.80
CA THR A 222 -14.94 27.65 -7.61
C THR A 222 -15.57 26.73 -8.66
N THR A 223 -14.90 25.64 -9.05
CA THR A 223 -15.44 24.65 -10.00
C THR A 223 -16.32 23.58 -9.34
N ILE A 224 -16.33 23.52 -8.00
CA ILE A 224 -17.05 22.48 -7.25
C ILE A 224 -18.48 22.93 -7.00
N GLN A 225 -19.43 22.05 -7.30
CA GLN A 225 -20.82 22.17 -6.91
C GLN A 225 -21.16 21.00 -5.99
N LEU A 226 -21.53 21.30 -4.74
CA LEU A 226 -21.95 20.27 -3.79
C LEU A 226 -23.37 19.83 -4.14
N THR A 227 -23.61 18.52 -4.03
CA THR A 227 -24.93 17.90 -4.28
C THR A 227 -25.54 17.41 -2.97
N ASP A 228 -26.76 16.86 -3.01
CA ASP A 228 -27.38 16.23 -1.84
C ASP A 228 -26.91 14.78 -1.60
N VAL A 229 -26.13 14.22 -2.53
CA VAL A 229 -25.66 12.82 -2.47
C VAL A 229 -24.49 12.70 -1.50
N ASP A 230 -24.40 11.56 -0.82
CA ASP A 230 -23.28 11.28 0.08
C ASP A 230 -21.94 11.11 -0.66
N ASP A 231 -20.88 11.60 -0.02
CA ASP A 231 -19.51 11.40 -0.49
C ASP A 231 -19.17 9.90 -0.52
N ALA A 232 -18.44 9.46 -1.55
CA ALA A 232 -18.06 8.05 -1.68
C ALA A 232 -16.56 7.90 -1.94
N TYR A 233 -15.92 6.99 -1.22
CA TYR A 233 -14.55 6.60 -1.55
C TYR A 233 -14.55 5.73 -2.80
N TYR A 234 -13.56 5.96 -3.65
CA TYR A 234 -13.18 5.06 -4.74
C TYR A 234 -11.68 4.83 -4.67
N TRP A 235 -11.20 3.84 -5.39
CA TRP A 235 -9.77 3.58 -5.45
C TRP A 235 -9.33 3.30 -6.87
N GLU A 236 -8.14 3.77 -7.17
CA GLU A 236 -7.51 3.69 -8.47
C GLU A 236 -6.03 3.33 -8.33
N ILE A 237 -5.49 2.73 -9.37
CA ILE A 237 -4.05 2.49 -9.49
C ILE A 237 -3.65 3.07 -10.84
N GLU A 238 -2.75 4.05 -10.83
CA GLU A 238 -2.23 4.71 -12.03
C GLU A 238 -3.36 5.23 -12.94
N GLY A 239 -4.36 5.89 -12.34
CA GLY A 239 -5.52 6.47 -13.05
C GLY A 239 -6.56 5.44 -13.54
N THR A 240 -6.35 4.14 -13.29
CA THR A 240 -7.36 3.12 -13.59
C THR A 240 -8.22 2.84 -12.36
N PRO A 241 -9.54 3.14 -12.38
CA PRO A 241 -10.43 2.79 -11.28
C PRO A 241 -10.57 1.28 -11.17
N MET A 242 -10.64 0.79 -9.93
CA MET A 242 -10.67 -0.64 -9.64
C MET A 242 -11.91 -1.01 -8.82
N LEU A 243 -12.49 -2.18 -9.09
CA LEU A 243 -13.67 -2.67 -8.33
C LEU A 243 -13.29 -3.60 -7.17
N ARG A 244 -12.17 -4.32 -7.29
CA ARG A 244 -11.76 -5.36 -6.33
C ARG A 244 -10.28 -5.33 -6.03
N TYR A 245 -9.93 -5.59 -4.77
CA TYR A 245 -8.53 -5.61 -4.37
C TYR A 245 -7.74 -6.76 -5.03
N GLU A 246 -6.73 -6.41 -5.82
CA GLU A 246 -5.85 -7.36 -6.50
C GLU A 246 -4.42 -7.25 -5.94
N THR A 247 -4.04 -8.19 -5.07
CA THR A 247 -2.71 -8.19 -4.43
C THR A 247 -1.57 -8.19 -5.44
N GLY A 248 -1.72 -8.89 -6.57
CA GLY A 248 -0.71 -8.93 -7.64
C GLY A 248 -0.49 -7.55 -8.26
N ARG A 249 -1.56 -6.83 -8.62
CA ARG A 249 -1.47 -5.49 -9.20
C ARG A 249 -0.85 -4.50 -8.22
N ILE A 250 -1.24 -4.56 -6.94
CA ILE A 250 -0.62 -3.74 -5.89
C ILE A 250 0.86 -4.08 -5.69
N TYR A 251 1.23 -5.36 -5.78
CA TYR A 251 2.62 -5.77 -5.70
C TYR A 251 3.46 -5.17 -6.83
N HIS A 252 2.95 -5.18 -8.07
CA HIS A 252 3.64 -4.55 -9.20
C HIS A 252 3.73 -3.03 -9.03
N TYR A 253 2.64 -2.38 -8.63
CA TYR A 253 2.64 -0.94 -8.32
C TYR A 253 3.67 -0.57 -7.23
N LEU A 254 3.74 -1.35 -6.14
CA LEU A 254 4.69 -1.09 -5.06
C LEU A 254 6.14 -1.38 -5.42
N ARG A 255 6.39 -2.25 -6.41
CA ARG A 255 7.74 -2.46 -6.94
C ARG A 255 8.24 -1.30 -7.79
N GLY A 256 7.33 -0.49 -8.32
CA GLY A 256 7.63 0.58 -9.26
C GLY A 256 8.13 0.05 -10.61
N ASN A 257 8.48 0.98 -11.49
CA ASN A 257 9.10 0.64 -12.76
C ASN A 257 10.56 0.27 -12.52
N ILE A 258 10.95 -0.91 -12.98
CA ILE A 258 12.34 -1.39 -12.90
C ILE A 258 12.76 -1.71 -14.33
N GLU A 259 13.86 -1.08 -14.75
CA GLU A 259 14.38 -1.20 -16.11
C GLU A 259 14.64 -2.66 -16.48
N THR A 260 14.22 -3.01 -17.69
CA THR A 260 14.51 -4.29 -18.30
C THR A 260 15.91 -4.28 -18.90
N VAL A 261 16.61 -5.41 -18.81
CA VAL A 261 17.98 -5.52 -19.33
C VAL A 261 17.94 -5.99 -20.79
N GLN A 262 18.73 -5.34 -21.65
CA GLN A 262 18.75 -5.63 -23.10
C GLN A 262 19.16 -7.08 -23.42
N TRP A 263 20.00 -7.68 -22.57
CA TRP A 263 20.44 -9.07 -22.72
C TRP A 263 19.41 -10.12 -22.26
N ALA A 264 18.29 -9.71 -21.65
CA ALA A 264 17.33 -10.65 -21.09
C ALA A 264 16.79 -11.63 -22.14
N SER A 265 16.48 -11.15 -23.35
CA SER A 265 15.98 -11.98 -24.46
C SER A 265 17.04 -12.95 -25.00
N ALA A 266 18.32 -12.61 -24.88
CA ALA A 266 19.43 -13.48 -25.28
C ALA A 266 19.67 -14.63 -24.28
N VAL A 267 19.43 -14.38 -22.99
CA VAL A 267 19.65 -15.38 -21.92
C VAL A 267 18.38 -16.19 -21.62
N TRP A 268 17.22 -15.55 -21.69
CA TRP A 268 15.93 -16.14 -21.36
C TRP A 268 15.09 -16.30 -22.63
N SER A 269 14.99 -17.52 -23.14
CA SER A 269 14.07 -17.81 -24.24
C SER A 269 12.62 -17.63 -23.78
N PRO A 270 11.78 -16.91 -24.55
CA PRO A 270 10.33 -16.98 -24.37
C PRO A 270 9.92 -18.43 -24.72
N ARG A 271 9.37 -19.14 -23.73
CA ARG A 271 8.71 -20.43 -23.97
C ARG A 271 7.28 -20.18 -24.40
#